data_AF-A0A8H5TI28-F1
#
_entry.id   AF-A0A8H5TI28-F1
#
_cell.length_a   1.000
_cell.length_b   1.000
_cell.length_c   1.000
_cell.angle_alpha   90.00
_cell.angle_beta   90.00
_cell.angle_gamma   90.00
#
_symmetry.space_group_name_H-M   'P 1'
#
loop_
_entity.id
_entity.type
_entity.pdbx_description
1 polymer ?
#
loop_
_entity_poly.entity_id
_entity_poly.type
_entity_poly.pdbx_seq_one_letter_code
_entity_poly.pdbx_strand_id
1 'polypeptide(L)'
;MLDDIHEDLPRHMNDTNTYTLGSVECHNIVVACLPKSQYGTNNAATVLTHITRTFTSICLCLMVGIGGGVPGKINIRLGDIVVGTRMIQYNLGKIVEDGQIQRTADPRSLNHLFGTALSSLEAKHEPDSHRIPLIIEERFKEHSSYRRPTTEDCLFISAYNHISLEPSCDECDHSKLVRRSERITKSPIVHQGTIASGNQVMKNSTQRDITARQLGAICFEMEAAGLMDILPCLPIRGICDYSDSHKNKEWQRYAAATAAAYARELLGELTVAEVQTKVVPAPNTLRPSFKVPFSLQSLPVSDKFVDRPDDRAALEQRLLPQQSSTLRRRICVLHGLPLALAQAASFLRETGIDVATYNDIYEQQWQRLMGSDNPLTDYDQGSIATTWAVSLDAIKRKSTDAINILRLWACLDNEQFWHGLLQAKSVDLEDEWLLRMGHDRVSFADAMSLLLRYSMIQKLQEPKGNYSMHPVVHRWVSYLDDAQKNTEFARLALILVSHSIPMQDAKEYWVLQRKLLPHAEKCWQRLQSEKIIADENVVTTSIHFLGLLYRDQGKLVEAEAMYKRALEGYEKALGRDHTSTLNIVHNLGLL
;
A
#
# COMPACT_ATOMS: atom_id res chain seq x y z
N MET A 1 21.17 -22.95 -15.01
CA MET A 1 19.95 -22.88 -15.82
C MET A 1 19.93 -21.71 -16.80
N LEU A 2 20.71 -20.65 -16.60
CA LEU A 2 20.91 -19.59 -17.59
C LEU A 2 21.73 -20.11 -18.79
N ASP A 3 21.53 -19.49 -19.96
CA ASP A 3 22.36 -19.70 -21.15
C ASP A 3 23.65 -18.90 -21.04
N ASP A 4 23.52 -17.58 -20.85
CA ASP A 4 24.63 -16.68 -20.59
C ASP A 4 24.48 -16.02 -19.22
N ILE A 5 25.61 -15.71 -18.58
CA ILE A 5 25.68 -14.91 -17.36
C ILE A 5 26.13 -13.50 -17.76
N HIS A 6 25.38 -12.50 -17.33
CA HIS A 6 25.67 -11.09 -17.60
C HIS A 6 26.44 -10.46 -16.43
N GLU A 7 27.12 -9.34 -16.71
CA GLU A 7 27.76 -8.52 -15.67
C GLU A 7 26.73 -7.89 -14.74
N ASP A 8 27.15 -7.59 -13.50
CA ASP A 8 26.33 -6.91 -12.51
C ASP A 8 25.95 -5.50 -12.96
N LEU A 9 24.69 -5.12 -12.72
CA LEU A 9 24.18 -3.78 -12.98
C LEU A 9 24.11 -2.94 -11.69
N PRO A 10 24.14 -1.60 -11.79
CA PRO A 10 23.96 -0.72 -10.63
C PRO A 10 22.64 -1.01 -9.90
N ARG A 11 22.72 -1.11 -8.57
CA ARG A 11 21.55 -1.39 -7.71
C ARG A 11 21.02 -0.10 -7.09
N HIS A 12 19.72 -0.08 -6.80
CA HIS A 12 19.12 1.00 -6.04
C HIS A 12 19.72 1.04 -4.61
N MET A 13 19.93 2.24 -4.05
CA MET A 13 20.68 2.43 -2.77
C MET A 13 20.11 1.62 -1.59
N ASN A 14 18.79 1.42 -1.55
CA ASN A 14 18.10 0.68 -0.49
C ASN A 14 17.81 -0.79 -0.84
N ASP A 15 18.41 -1.33 -1.90
CA ASP A 15 18.21 -2.73 -2.34
C ASP A 15 19.26 -3.65 -1.69
N THR A 16 18.78 -4.58 -0.86
CA THR A 16 19.61 -5.52 -0.11
C THR A 16 19.76 -6.89 -0.79
N ASN A 17 19.12 -7.11 -1.93
CA ASN A 17 19.19 -8.38 -2.63
C ASN A 17 20.55 -8.61 -3.30
N THR A 18 20.86 -9.89 -3.49
CA THR A 18 21.94 -10.36 -4.37
C THR A 18 21.32 -10.97 -5.62
N TYR A 19 21.85 -10.62 -6.78
CA TYR A 19 21.32 -11.03 -8.08
C TYR A 19 22.30 -11.89 -8.85
N THR A 20 21.76 -12.76 -9.69
CA THR A 20 22.49 -13.33 -10.83
C THR A 20 21.74 -12.91 -12.09
N LEU A 21 22.42 -12.19 -12.97
CA LEU A 21 21.86 -11.67 -14.21
C LEU A 21 22.27 -12.58 -15.37
N GLY A 22 21.40 -12.75 -16.36
CA GLY A 22 21.71 -13.55 -17.53
C GLY A 22 20.58 -13.64 -18.53
N SER A 23 20.65 -14.65 -19.39
CA SER A 23 19.68 -14.92 -20.43
C SER A 23 19.15 -16.36 -20.36
N VAL A 24 17.92 -16.56 -20.82
CA VAL A 24 17.40 -17.87 -21.23
C VAL A 24 16.69 -17.68 -22.56
N GLU A 25 17.18 -18.35 -23.59
CA GLU A 25 16.76 -18.13 -24.98
C GLU A 25 16.77 -16.63 -25.36
N CYS A 26 15.60 -16.04 -25.57
CA CYS A 26 15.44 -14.64 -25.98
C CYS A 26 15.08 -13.69 -24.82
N HIS A 27 15.06 -14.19 -23.58
CA HIS A 27 14.66 -13.42 -22.39
C HIS A 27 15.87 -13.04 -21.55
N ASN A 28 15.88 -11.78 -21.09
CA ASN A 28 16.77 -11.35 -20.02
C ASN A 28 16.18 -11.77 -18.67
N ILE A 29 16.97 -12.43 -17.83
CA ILE A 29 16.54 -13.03 -16.57
C ILE A 29 17.31 -12.39 -15.42
N VAL A 30 16.55 -12.00 -14.39
CA VAL A 30 17.07 -11.62 -13.07
C VAL A 30 16.72 -12.73 -12.09
N VAL A 31 17.74 -13.37 -11.52
CA VAL A 31 17.56 -14.39 -10.49
C VAL A 31 17.93 -13.79 -9.14
N ALA A 32 17.03 -13.91 -8.16
CA ALA A 32 17.31 -13.65 -6.76
C ALA A 32 16.92 -14.87 -5.93
N CYS A 33 17.70 -15.18 -4.90
CA CYS A 33 17.35 -16.19 -3.91
C CYS A 33 16.84 -15.51 -2.64
N LEU A 34 15.95 -16.19 -1.92
CA LEU A 34 15.62 -15.75 -0.57
C LEU A 34 16.88 -15.79 0.32
N PRO A 35 17.03 -14.86 1.26
CA PRO A 35 18.17 -14.87 2.17
C PRO A 35 18.24 -16.19 2.94
N LYS A 36 19.45 -16.64 3.27
CA LYS A 36 19.67 -17.92 3.94
C LYS A 36 18.86 -17.97 5.24
N SER A 37 18.08 -19.03 5.41
CA SER A 37 17.18 -19.26 6.55
C SER A 37 16.03 -18.24 6.69
N GLN A 38 15.76 -17.43 5.67
CA GLN A 38 14.63 -16.50 5.64
C GLN A 38 13.65 -16.93 4.55
N TYR A 39 12.69 -17.79 4.94
CA TYR A 39 11.59 -18.25 4.09
C TYR A 39 10.27 -17.59 4.51
N GLY A 40 9.18 -17.90 3.81
CA GLY A 40 7.87 -17.33 4.09
C GLY A 40 7.49 -16.16 3.19
N THR A 41 6.21 -15.81 3.23
CA THR A 41 5.57 -14.82 2.35
C THR A 41 6.18 -13.43 2.48
N ASN A 42 6.56 -13.01 3.69
CA ASN A 42 7.07 -11.65 3.93
C ASN A 42 8.44 -11.46 3.28
N ASN A 43 9.35 -12.43 3.45
CA ASN A 43 10.68 -12.37 2.86
C ASN A 43 10.61 -12.46 1.33
N ALA A 44 9.72 -13.31 0.81
CA ALA A 44 9.46 -13.40 -0.61
C ALA A 44 8.97 -12.06 -1.18
N ALA A 45 8.01 -11.41 -0.50
CA ALA A 45 7.52 -10.09 -0.88
C ALA A 45 8.65 -9.05 -0.92
N THR A 46 9.47 -8.97 0.12
CA THR A 46 10.61 -8.03 0.19
C THR A 46 11.59 -8.22 -0.97
N VAL A 47 11.96 -9.48 -1.25
CA VAL A 47 12.88 -9.79 -2.36
C VAL A 47 12.29 -9.33 -3.69
N LEU A 48 11.02 -9.63 -3.97
CA LEU A 48 10.40 -9.24 -5.24
C LEU A 48 10.21 -7.71 -5.34
N THR A 49 9.82 -7.02 -4.27
CA THR A 49 9.72 -5.56 -4.24
C THR A 49 11.05 -4.89 -4.57
N HIS A 50 12.15 -5.44 -4.07
CA HIS A 50 13.49 -4.97 -4.39
C HIS A 50 13.88 -5.23 -5.85
N ILE A 51 13.57 -6.43 -6.38
CA ILE A 51 13.75 -6.76 -7.81
C ILE A 51 13.03 -5.72 -8.69
N THR A 52 11.74 -5.47 -8.44
CA THR A 52 10.93 -4.57 -9.27
C THR A 52 11.37 -3.11 -9.17
N ARG A 53 11.97 -2.72 -8.04
CA ARG A 53 12.51 -1.37 -7.86
C ARG A 53 13.83 -1.17 -8.61
N THR A 54 14.72 -2.17 -8.58
CA THR A 54 16.03 -2.07 -9.25
C THR A 54 15.93 -2.33 -10.75
N PHE A 55 15.07 -3.26 -11.17
CA PHE A 55 14.89 -3.64 -12.56
C PHE A 55 13.45 -3.34 -13.02
N THR A 56 13.25 -2.09 -13.46
CA THR A 56 11.92 -1.54 -13.80
C THR A 56 11.29 -2.17 -15.04
N SER A 57 12.06 -2.86 -15.87
CA SER A 57 11.57 -3.55 -17.09
C SER A 57 11.03 -4.96 -16.82
N ILE A 58 11.11 -5.47 -15.59
CA ILE A 58 10.59 -6.81 -15.25
C ILE A 58 9.06 -6.78 -15.22
N CYS A 59 8.44 -7.75 -15.89
CA CYS A 59 6.99 -7.80 -16.07
C CYS A 59 6.33 -9.12 -15.61
N LEU A 60 7.10 -10.19 -15.45
CA LEU A 60 6.65 -11.52 -15.05
C LEU A 60 7.61 -12.09 -14.00
N CYS A 61 7.08 -12.85 -13.04
CA CYS A 61 7.86 -13.59 -12.05
C CYS A 61 7.57 -15.09 -12.15
N LEU A 62 8.61 -15.91 -12.13
CA LEU A 62 8.49 -17.34 -11.90
C LEU A 62 8.99 -17.63 -10.48
N MET A 63 8.14 -18.17 -9.62
CA MET A 63 8.54 -18.58 -8.27
C MET A 63 8.87 -20.06 -8.26
N VAL A 64 10.15 -20.35 -8.54
CA VAL A 64 10.67 -21.71 -8.69
C VAL A 64 11.19 -22.22 -7.35
N GLY A 65 10.85 -23.46 -6.98
CA GLY A 65 11.37 -24.07 -5.76
C GLY A 65 10.75 -25.42 -5.49
N ILE A 66 10.75 -25.82 -4.22
CA ILE A 66 10.22 -27.11 -3.77
C ILE A 66 8.89 -26.96 -3.04
N GLY A 67 8.06 -27.98 -3.08
CA GLY A 67 6.78 -28.04 -2.36
C GLY A 67 6.48 -29.47 -1.90
N GLY A 68 5.49 -29.58 -1.02
CA GLY A 68 4.95 -30.86 -0.58
C GLY A 68 3.71 -31.23 -1.37
N GLY A 69 3.70 -32.37 -2.03
CA GLY A 69 2.57 -32.85 -2.84
C GLY A 69 1.42 -33.33 -1.97
N VAL A 70 0.19 -33.25 -2.48
CA VAL A 70 -1.00 -33.82 -1.84
C VAL A 70 -1.39 -35.10 -2.57
N PRO A 71 -1.21 -36.27 -1.94
CA PRO A 71 -1.71 -37.53 -2.48
C PRO A 71 -3.24 -37.55 -2.52
N GLY A 72 -3.83 -38.11 -3.57
CA GLY A 72 -5.29 -38.22 -3.66
C GLY A 72 -5.76 -38.66 -5.04
N LYS A 73 -6.65 -37.88 -5.64
CA LYS A 73 -7.18 -38.16 -7.00
C LYS A 73 -6.09 -38.13 -8.07
N ILE A 74 -5.07 -37.30 -7.88
CA ILE A 74 -3.92 -37.19 -8.77
C ILE A 74 -2.78 -38.03 -8.16
N ASN A 75 -2.17 -38.89 -8.98
CA ASN A 75 -1.05 -39.75 -8.58
C ASN A 75 0.25 -38.94 -8.57
N ILE A 76 0.38 -37.96 -7.67
CA ILE A 76 1.58 -37.12 -7.50
C ILE A 76 2.72 -37.93 -6.86
N ARG A 77 3.93 -37.77 -7.39
CA ARG A 77 5.15 -38.46 -6.95
C ARG A 77 6.28 -37.51 -6.60
N LEU A 78 7.22 -38.00 -5.79
CA LEU A 78 8.46 -37.26 -5.54
C LEU A 78 9.22 -37.05 -6.85
N GLY A 79 9.72 -35.83 -7.07
CA GLY A 79 10.34 -35.39 -8.31
C GLY A 79 9.37 -34.81 -9.35
N ASP A 80 8.06 -35.06 -9.24
CA ASP A 80 7.06 -34.40 -10.09
C ASP A 80 7.06 -32.89 -9.91
N ILE A 81 6.41 -32.19 -10.84
CA ILE A 81 6.28 -30.74 -10.82
C ILE A 81 4.81 -30.38 -10.65
N VAL A 82 4.52 -29.43 -9.78
CA VAL A 82 3.21 -28.80 -9.66
C VAL A 82 3.31 -27.34 -10.12
N VAL A 83 2.45 -26.96 -11.04
CA VAL A 83 2.32 -25.60 -11.58
C VAL A 83 1.03 -24.99 -11.03
N GLY A 84 1.17 -23.87 -10.32
CA GLY A 84 0.06 -23.23 -9.63
C GLY A 84 -0.81 -22.37 -10.55
N THR A 85 -1.74 -22.99 -11.28
CA THR A 85 -2.76 -22.28 -12.08
C THR A 85 -3.81 -21.58 -11.22
N ARG A 86 -3.93 -22.02 -9.97
CA ARG A 86 -4.68 -21.36 -8.90
C ARG A 86 -3.84 -21.35 -7.64
N MET A 87 -3.91 -20.26 -6.89
CA MET A 87 -3.16 -20.11 -5.65
C MET A 87 -4.04 -19.63 -4.52
N ILE A 88 -3.82 -20.15 -3.31
CA ILE A 88 -4.59 -19.78 -2.12
C ILE A 88 -3.67 -19.63 -0.92
N GLN A 89 -3.76 -18.50 -0.20
CA GLN A 89 -3.10 -18.34 1.09
C GLN A 89 -3.90 -19.06 2.19
N TYR A 90 -3.54 -20.30 2.53
CA TYR A 90 -4.41 -21.18 3.32
C TYR A 90 -4.50 -20.84 4.82
N ASN A 91 -3.56 -20.03 5.31
CA ASN A 91 -3.45 -19.63 6.71
C ASN A 91 -3.93 -18.18 6.97
N LEU A 92 -4.52 -17.51 5.98
CA LEU A 92 -5.12 -16.18 6.13
C LEU A 92 -6.62 -16.31 6.42
N GLY A 93 -7.04 -15.83 7.58
CA GLY A 93 -8.43 -15.90 8.02
C GLY A 93 -8.65 -15.38 9.43
N LYS A 94 -9.90 -15.46 9.89
CA LYS A 94 -10.32 -15.10 11.25
C LYS A 94 -10.35 -16.34 12.13
N ILE A 95 -9.84 -16.25 13.35
CA ILE A 95 -10.00 -17.31 14.34
C ILE A 95 -11.42 -17.21 14.91
N VAL A 96 -12.19 -18.30 14.82
CA VAL A 96 -13.54 -18.40 15.40
C VAL A 96 -13.49 -19.07 16.79
N GLU A 97 -14.61 -19.08 17.53
CA GLU A 97 -14.69 -19.53 18.94
C GLU A 97 -14.08 -20.93 19.20
N ASP A 98 -14.08 -21.83 18.21
CA ASP A 98 -13.50 -23.18 18.28
C ASP A 98 -11.99 -23.24 17.95
N GLY A 99 -11.30 -22.10 17.82
CA GLY A 99 -9.90 -22.03 17.39
C GLY A 99 -9.68 -22.37 15.91
N GLN A 100 -10.74 -22.63 15.15
CA GLN A 100 -10.66 -22.87 13.71
C GLN A 100 -10.43 -21.55 12.96
N ILE A 101 -9.71 -21.63 11.85
CA ILE A 101 -9.50 -20.48 10.96
C ILE A 101 -10.63 -20.45 9.93
N GLN A 102 -11.52 -19.47 10.05
CA GLN A 102 -12.42 -19.06 8.98
C GLN A 102 -11.59 -18.32 7.92
N ARG A 103 -11.22 -19.03 6.86
CA ARG A 103 -10.38 -18.49 5.79
C ARG A 103 -11.07 -17.32 5.08
N THR A 104 -10.31 -16.28 4.81
CA THR A 104 -10.76 -15.07 4.11
C THR A 104 -9.94 -14.77 2.85
N ALA A 105 -8.97 -15.63 2.51
CA ALA A 105 -8.13 -15.44 1.34
C ALA A 105 -8.92 -15.73 0.05
N ASP A 106 -8.92 -14.75 -0.85
CA ASP A 106 -9.39 -14.95 -2.21
C ASP A 106 -8.37 -15.72 -3.04
N PRO A 107 -8.77 -16.79 -3.74
CA PRO A 107 -7.91 -17.50 -4.67
C PRO A 107 -7.43 -16.58 -5.79
N ARG A 108 -6.12 -16.55 -6.03
CA ARG A 108 -5.53 -15.83 -7.16
C ARG A 108 -5.47 -16.75 -8.37
N SER A 109 -5.90 -16.21 -9.51
CA SER A 109 -5.99 -16.91 -10.79
C SER A 109 -4.81 -16.56 -11.69
N LEU A 110 -4.51 -17.46 -12.60
CA LEU A 110 -3.44 -17.36 -13.58
C LEU A 110 -3.54 -16.11 -14.46
N ASN A 111 -2.39 -15.44 -14.70
CA ASN A 111 -2.30 -14.38 -15.70
C ASN A 111 -2.45 -14.96 -17.12
N HIS A 112 -3.16 -14.25 -18.01
CA HIS A 112 -3.43 -14.70 -19.37
C HIS A 112 -2.17 -15.13 -20.15
N LEU A 113 -1.04 -14.43 -19.99
CA LEU A 113 0.22 -14.77 -20.68
C LEU A 113 0.73 -16.16 -20.28
N PHE A 114 0.70 -16.47 -18.98
CA PHE A 114 1.04 -17.82 -18.52
C PHE A 114 0.01 -18.84 -19.00
N GLY A 115 -1.28 -18.48 -19.08
CA GLY A 115 -2.33 -19.37 -19.60
C GLY A 115 -2.07 -19.89 -21.01
N THR A 116 -1.74 -18.98 -21.93
CA THR A 116 -1.42 -19.35 -23.32
C THR A 116 -0.15 -20.20 -23.40
N ALA A 117 0.92 -19.81 -22.69
CA ALA A 117 2.19 -20.55 -22.69
C ALA A 117 2.04 -21.96 -22.10
N LEU A 118 1.27 -22.10 -21.01
CA LEU A 118 0.98 -23.41 -20.41
C LEU A 118 0.17 -24.29 -21.35
N SER A 119 -0.83 -23.75 -22.05
CA SER A 119 -1.63 -24.50 -23.02
C SER A 119 -0.79 -25.00 -24.20
N SER A 120 0.13 -24.16 -24.70
CA SER A 120 1.09 -24.53 -25.75
C SER A 120 2.02 -25.64 -25.28
N LEU A 121 2.55 -25.52 -24.06
CA LEU A 121 3.47 -26.50 -23.49
C LEU A 121 2.79 -27.84 -23.22
N GLU A 122 1.56 -27.83 -22.71
CA GLU A 122 0.75 -29.05 -22.53
C GLU A 122 0.54 -29.80 -23.85
N ALA A 123 0.21 -29.08 -24.93
CA ALA A 123 0.04 -29.68 -26.26
C ALA A 123 1.35 -30.29 -26.79
N LYS A 124 2.51 -29.70 -26.47
CA LYS A 124 3.84 -30.25 -26.82
C LYS A 124 4.25 -31.43 -25.96
N HIS A 125 3.76 -31.49 -24.73
CA HIS A 125 4.04 -32.57 -23.80
C HIS A 125 3.23 -33.82 -24.11
N GLU A 126 2.17 -33.79 -24.91
CA GLU A 126 1.45 -35.01 -25.33
C GLU A 126 2.18 -35.74 -26.48
N PRO A 127 2.60 -37.03 -26.33
CA PRO A 127 2.30 -37.99 -25.27
C PRO A 127 3.53 -38.36 -24.39
N ASP A 128 3.91 -37.49 -23.46
CA ASP A 128 5.11 -37.51 -22.58
C ASP A 128 6.44 -37.04 -23.21
N SER A 129 6.39 -36.18 -24.24
CA SER A 129 7.58 -35.60 -24.89
C SER A 129 8.03 -34.27 -24.24
N HIS A 130 8.35 -34.28 -22.96
CA HIS A 130 8.91 -33.10 -22.27
C HIS A 130 10.45 -33.14 -22.21
N ARG A 131 11.11 -31.97 -22.25
CA ARG A 131 12.59 -31.89 -22.25
C ARG A 131 13.20 -31.90 -20.85
N ILE A 132 12.39 -31.95 -19.79
CA ILE A 132 12.84 -31.87 -18.40
C ILE A 132 14.01 -32.81 -18.06
N PRO A 133 13.98 -34.13 -18.32
CA PRO A 133 15.10 -35.02 -17.98
C PRO A 133 16.39 -34.66 -18.73
N LEU A 134 16.26 -34.30 -20.02
CA LEU A 134 17.38 -33.88 -20.86
C LEU A 134 18.00 -32.58 -20.35
N ILE A 135 17.18 -31.58 -20.01
CA ILE A 135 17.65 -30.30 -19.44
C ILE A 135 18.41 -30.54 -18.13
N ILE A 136 17.91 -31.44 -17.26
CA ILE A 136 18.60 -31.78 -16.01
C ILE A 136 19.94 -32.45 -16.30
N GLU A 137 19.99 -33.40 -17.22
CA GLU A 137 21.21 -34.10 -17.60
C GLU A 137 22.25 -33.15 -18.21
N GLU A 138 21.83 -32.24 -19.09
CA GLU A 138 22.67 -31.22 -19.71
C GLU A 138 23.22 -30.21 -18.68
N ARG A 139 22.34 -29.66 -17.83
CA ARG A 139 22.67 -28.52 -16.94
C ARG A 139 23.26 -28.92 -15.60
N PHE A 140 23.04 -30.16 -15.16
CA PHE A 140 23.59 -30.70 -13.91
C PHE A 140 24.47 -31.93 -14.14
N LYS A 141 25.05 -32.09 -15.34
CA LYS A 141 25.93 -33.22 -15.68
C LYS A 141 27.00 -33.47 -14.63
N GLU A 142 27.67 -32.41 -14.19
CA GLU A 142 28.76 -32.43 -13.20
C GLU A 142 28.28 -32.35 -11.73
N HIS A 143 26.98 -32.15 -11.51
CA HIS A 143 26.39 -31.94 -10.18
C HIS A 143 25.50 -33.13 -9.80
N SER A 144 26.11 -34.27 -9.47
CA SER A 144 25.42 -35.53 -9.16
C SER A 144 24.30 -35.40 -8.13
N SER A 145 24.42 -34.48 -7.18
CA SER A 145 23.40 -34.26 -6.13
C SER A 145 22.07 -33.69 -6.61
N TYR A 146 21.97 -33.21 -7.85
CA TYR A 146 20.71 -32.77 -8.47
C TYR A 146 20.09 -33.84 -9.38
N ARG A 147 20.70 -35.03 -9.47
CA ARG A 147 20.12 -36.18 -10.20
C ARG A 147 19.05 -36.86 -9.35
N ARG A 148 18.23 -37.68 -10.00
CA ARG A 148 17.20 -38.47 -9.31
C ARG A 148 17.86 -39.34 -8.23
N PRO A 149 17.37 -39.31 -6.97
CA PRO A 149 17.87 -40.17 -5.91
C PRO A 149 17.69 -41.67 -6.23
N THR A 150 18.50 -42.51 -5.60
CA THR A 150 18.36 -43.97 -5.66
C THR A 150 17.28 -44.50 -4.73
N THR A 151 16.90 -43.73 -3.72
CA THR A 151 15.74 -44.06 -2.89
C THR A 151 14.47 -44.03 -3.70
N GLU A 152 13.59 -44.99 -3.42
CA GLU A 152 12.30 -45.06 -4.07
C GLU A 152 11.32 -44.08 -3.43
N ASP A 153 10.30 -43.71 -4.22
CA ASP A 153 9.21 -42.86 -3.75
C ASP A 153 8.30 -43.65 -2.80
N CYS A 154 8.41 -43.36 -1.50
CA CYS A 154 7.63 -43.95 -0.43
C CYS A 154 6.51 -43.00 0.02
N LEU A 155 5.26 -43.43 -0.16
CA LEU A 155 4.07 -42.77 0.38
C LEU A 155 3.41 -43.67 1.42
N PHE A 156 3.31 -43.21 2.66
CA PHE A 156 2.60 -43.90 3.74
C PHE A 156 1.12 -43.50 3.78
N ILE A 157 0.26 -44.37 4.33
CA ILE A 157 -1.15 -44.04 4.57
C ILE A 157 -1.27 -42.85 5.53
N SER A 158 -2.25 -41.96 5.30
CA SER A 158 -2.38 -40.71 6.06
C SER A 158 -2.53 -40.88 7.58
N ALA A 159 -3.02 -42.03 8.06
CA ALA A 159 -3.19 -42.30 9.48
C ALA A 159 -1.90 -42.77 10.19
N TYR A 160 -0.86 -43.11 9.43
CA TYR A 160 0.42 -43.54 9.97
C TYR A 160 1.32 -42.31 10.14
N ASN A 161 1.87 -42.14 11.34
CA ASN A 161 2.81 -41.06 11.64
C ASN A 161 4.22 -41.62 11.73
N HIS A 162 5.19 -40.80 11.35
CA HIS A 162 6.60 -41.11 11.55
C HIS A 162 6.90 -41.40 13.02
N ILE A 163 7.60 -42.50 13.29
CA ILE A 163 7.81 -43.04 14.66
C ILE A 163 9.12 -42.50 15.26
N SER A 164 10.12 -42.22 14.42
CA SER A 164 11.46 -41.86 14.86
C SER A 164 11.65 -40.34 14.98
N LEU A 165 12.58 -39.92 15.83
CA LEU A 165 13.07 -38.53 15.87
C LEU A 165 14.03 -38.25 14.71
N GLU A 166 14.60 -39.29 14.10
CA GLU A 166 15.46 -39.20 12.92
C GLU A 166 14.64 -38.93 11.64
N PRO A 167 15.15 -38.18 10.65
CA PRO A 167 14.41 -37.78 9.46
C PRO A 167 14.31 -38.87 8.38
N SER A 168 14.93 -40.05 8.57
CA SER A 168 14.83 -41.17 7.62
C SER A 168 13.62 -42.06 7.92
N CYS A 169 13.07 -42.71 6.91
CA CYS A 169 11.93 -43.63 7.05
C CYS A 169 12.35 -45.10 7.10
N ASP A 170 13.63 -45.40 7.35
CA ASP A 170 14.16 -46.78 7.32
C ASP A 170 13.57 -47.65 8.45
N GLU A 171 13.18 -47.02 9.55
CA GLU A 171 12.55 -47.66 10.72
C GLU A 171 11.02 -47.68 10.63
N CYS A 172 10.43 -47.13 9.57
CA CYS A 172 8.97 -47.10 9.43
C CYS A 172 8.40 -48.47 9.02
N ASP A 173 7.17 -48.75 9.43
CA ASP A 173 6.44 -49.93 9.01
C ASP A 173 6.07 -49.84 7.52
N HIS A 174 6.86 -50.50 6.67
CA HIS A 174 6.64 -50.54 5.22
C HIS A 174 5.32 -51.23 4.82
N SER A 175 4.66 -51.98 5.72
CA SER A 175 3.31 -52.51 5.46
C SER A 175 2.26 -51.40 5.36
N LYS A 176 2.57 -50.19 5.87
CA LYS A 176 1.73 -48.99 5.82
C LYS A 176 1.93 -48.16 4.55
N LEU A 177 2.74 -48.62 3.60
CA LEU A 177 2.90 -47.96 2.31
C LEU A 177 1.63 -48.07 1.45
N VAL A 178 1.26 -46.96 0.82
CA VAL A 178 0.15 -46.90 -0.13
C VAL A 178 0.55 -47.63 -1.41
N ARG A 179 -0.21 -48.67 -1.77
CA ARG A 179 -0.06 -49.35 -3.05
C ARG A 179 -0.52 -48.42 -4.18
N ARG A 180 0.39 -48.11 -5.11
CA ARG A 180 0.14 -47.27 -6.29
C ARG A 180 0.48 -48.05 -7.55
N SER A 181 -0.22 -47.79 -8.65
CA SER A 181 0.09 -48.40 -9.95
C SER A 181 1.51 -48.04 -10.40
N GLU A 182 2.22 -48.94 -11.06
CA GLU A 182 3.52 -48.61 -11.64
C GLU A 182 3.35 -47.59 -12.77
N ARG A 183 4.26 -46.62 -12.85
CA ARG A 183 4.32 -45.69 -13.98
C ARG A 183 5.14 -46.34 -15.08
N ILE A 184 4.73 -46.09 -16.33
CA ILE A 184 5.45 -46.53 -17.53
C ILE A 184 6.87 -45.95 -17.54
N THR A 185 7.03 -44.71 -17.07
CA THR A 185 8.31 -44.01 -17.02
C THR A 185 8.65 -43.54 -15.59
N LYS A 186 9.96 -43.39 -15.35
CA LYS A 186 10.53 -42.77 -14.16
C LYS A 186 10.69 -41.24 -14.33
N SER A 187 10.16 -40.66 -15.41
CA SER A 187 10.23 -39.22 -15.66
C SER A 187 9.30 -38.43 -14.72
N PRO A 188 9.66 -37.20 -14.34
CA PRO A 188 8.77 -36.28 -13.64
C PRO A 188 7.50 -36.01 -14.45
N ILE A 189 6.34 -36.03 -13.82
CA ILE A 189 5.08 -35.59 -14.44
C ILE A 189 4.76 -34.17 -13.99
N VAL A 190 4.25 -33.36 -14.91
CA VAL A 190 3.79 -31.99 -14.64
C VAL A 190 2.30 -32.04 -14.29
N HIS A 191 1.91 -31.47 -13.16
CA HIS A 191 0.53 -31.37 -12.70
C HIS A 191 0.15 -29.90 -12.59
N GLN A 192 -0.93 -29.49 -13.24
CA GLN A 192 -1.49 -28.15 -13.10
C GLN A 192 -2.62 -28.15 -12.06
N GLY A 193 -2.61 -27.19 -11.14
CA GLY A 193 -3.68 -27.10 -10.16
C GLY A 193 -3.48 -26.07 -9.06
N THR A 194 -4.20 -26.27 -7.96
CA THR A 194 -4.18 -25.33 -6.84
C THR A 194 -2.98 -25.57 -5.93
N ILE A 195 -2.18 -24.54 -5.69
CA ILE A 195 -1.12 -24.55 -4.67
C ILE A 195 -1.59 -23.74 -3.46
N ALA A 196 -1.43 -24.33 -2.26
CA ALA A 196 -1.75 -23.71 -0.98
C ALA A 196 -0.47 -23.14 -0.34
N SER A 197 -0.44 -21.83 -0.11
CA SER A 197 0.71 -21.09 0.41
C SER A 197 0.49 -20.56 1.82
N GLY A 198 1.53 -20.53 2.65
CA GLY A 198 1.46 -19.86 3.94
C GLY A 198 2.73 -19.97 4.75
N ASN A 199 2.79 -19.28 5.89
CA ASN A 199 3.99 -19.25 6.76
C ASN A 199 4.09 -20.44 7.72
N GLN A 200 3.44 -21.55 7.41
CA GLN A 200 3.47 -22.77 8.23
C GLN A 200 3.91 -23.96 7.37
N VAL A 201 4.78 -24.80 7.92
CA VAL A 201 5.16 -26.07 7.29
C VAL A 201 4.08 -27.09 7.62
N MET A 202 3.39 -27.62 6.61
CA MET A 202 2.45 -28.72 6.79
C MET A 202 3.21 -30.04 7.01
N LYS A 203 3.05 -30.64 8.19
CA LYS A 203 3.65 -31.94 8.57
C LYS A 203 2.62 -32.95 9.12
N ASN A 204 1.34 -32.64 9.01
CA ASN A 204 0.27 -33.50 9.52
C ASN A 204 -0.60 -33.94 8.36
N SER A 205 -0.56 -35.23 8.03
CA SER A 205 -1.30 -35.82 6.91
C SER A 205 -2.81 -35.60 7.02
N THR A 206 -3.37 -35.67 8.23
CA THR A 206 -4.81 -35.48 8.45
C THR A 206 -5.22 -34.04 8.18
N GLN A 207 -4.46 -33.09 8.73
CA GLN A 207 -4.71 -31.66 8.51
C GLN A 207 -4.47 -31.26 7.04
N ARG A 208 -3.43 -31.83 6.41
CA ARG A 208 -3.17 -31.71 4.97
C ARG A 208 -4.38 -32.15 4.17
N ASP A 209 -4.89 -33.35 4.38
CA ASP A 209 -5.99 -33.92 3.61
C ASP A 209 -7.30 -33.12 3.78
N ILE A 210 -7.59 -32.66 5.01
CA ILE A 210 -8.73 -31.79 5.30
C ILE A 210 -8.59 -30.46 4.55
N THR A 211 -7.43 -29.81 4.69
CA THR A 211 -7.17 -28.50 4.08
C THR A 211 -7.17 -28.59 2.55
N ALA A 212 -6.52 -29.62 2.00
CA ALA A 212 -6.47 -29.86 0.57
C ALA A 212 -7.87 -30.12 -0.02
N ARG A 213 -8.71 -30.91 0.66
CA ARG A 213 -10.09 -31.16 0.22
C ARG A 213 -10.94 -29.88 0.22
N GLN A 214 -10.77 -29.04 1.24
CA GLN A 214 -11.48 -27.75 1.34
C GLN A 214 -11.06 -26.77 0.24
N LEU A 215 -9.78 -26.77 -0.13
CA LEU A 215 -9.21 -25.79 -1.06
C LEU A 215 -9.08 -26.30 -2.51
N GLY A 216 -9.25 -27.60 -2.72
CA GLY A 216 -8.86 -28.26 -3.97
C GLY A 216 -7.35 -28.20 -4.21
N ALA A 217 -6.54 -28.10 -3.14
CA ALA A 217 -5.08 -27.98 -3.23
C ALA A 217 -4.40 -29.31 -3.53
N ILE A 218 -3.38 -29.27 -4.39
CA ILE A 218 -2.57 -30.43 -4.78
C ILE A 218 -1.10 -30.30 -4.34
N CYS A 219 -0.72 -29.15 -3.79
CA CYS A 219 0.62 -28.88 -3.26
C CYS A 219 0.58 -27.82 -2.16
N PHE A 220 1.45 -27.93 -1.16
CA PHE A 220 1.71 -26.91 -0.14
C PHE A 220 3.13 -26.34 -0.25
N GLU A 221 3.28 -25.04 -0.09
CA GLU A 221 4.56 -24.31 -0.07
C GLU A 221 4.43 -23.05 0.81
N MET A 222 5.48 -22.21 0.92
CA MET A 222 5.53 -21.17 1.95
C MET A 222 5.74 -19.74 1.46
N GLU A 223 5.95 -19.51 0.17
CA GLU A 223 6.44 -18.22 -0.31
C GLU A 223 5.49 -17.52 -1.26
N ALA A 224 4.86 -18.27 -2.16
CA ALA A 224 4.27 -17.67 -3.35
C ALA A 224 3.08 -16.73 -3.06
N ALA A 225 2.34 -16.93 -1.95
CA ALA A 225 1.30 -15.97 -1.52
C ALA A 225 1.83 -14.55 -1.29
N GLY A 226 3.08 -14.39 -0.88
CA GLY A 226 3.68 -13.06 -0.67
C GLY A 226 3.95 -12.28 -1.97
N LEU A 227 3.94 -12.96 -3.13
CA LEU A 227 4.35 -12.38 -4.40
C LEU A 227 3.19 -11.84 -5.24
N MET A 228 1.97 -12.33 -4.98
CA MET A 228 0.85 -12.20 -5.91
C MET A 228 0.36 -10.77 -6.12
N ASP A 229 0.50 -9.93 -5.11
CA ASP A 229 0.04 -8.54 -5.18
C ASP A 229 1.14 -7.58 -5.72
N ILE A 230 2.34 -8.09 -6.02
CA ILE A 230 3.48 -7.30 -6.48
C ILE A 230 3.64 -7.40 -8.01
N LEU A 231 3.67 -8.62 -8.55
CA LEU A 231 3.89 -8.88 -9.97
C LEU A 231 3.15 -10.15 -10.40
N PRO A 232 2.65 -10.26 -11.64
CA PRO A 232 2.15 -11.54 -12.16
C PRO A 232 3.17 -12.65 -11.94
N CYS A 233 2.82 -13.62 -11.09
CA CYS A 233 3.72 -14.65 -10.61
C CYS A 233 3.15 -16.04 -10.92
N LEU A 234 3.98 -16.94 -11.45
CA LEU A 234 3.66 -18.35 -11.60
C LEU A 234 4.53 -19.20 -10.65
N PRO A 235 3.93 -19.81 -9.62
CA PRO A 235 4.66 -20.74 -8.77
C PRO A 235 4.82 -22.10 -9.44
N ILE A 236 6.07 -22.57 -9.46
CA ILE A 236 6.48 -23.86 -10.02
C ILE A 236 7.21 -24.62 -8.91
N ARG A 237 6.62 -25.72 -8.46
CA ARG A 237 7.09 -26.48 -7.31
C ARG A 237 7.45 -27.90 -7.70
N GLY A 238 8.70 -28.27 -7.49
CA GLY A 238 9.13 -29.66 -7.53
C GLY A 238 8.73 -30.34 -6.23
N ILE A 239 8.15 -31.53 -6.33
CA ILE A 239 7.63 -32.24 -5.17
C ILE A 239 8.75 -32.99 -4.46
N CYS A 240 9.08 -32.58 -3.24
CA CYS A 240 10.15 -33.19 -2.44
C CYS A 240 9.66 -33.98 -1.22
N ASP A 241 8.38 -33.84 -0.86
CA ASP A 241 7.72 -34.56 0.23
C ASP A 241 6.20 -34.55 0.02
N TYR A 242 5.46 -35.13 0.97
CA TYR A 242 4.01 -35.23 0.92
C TYR A 242 3.28 -34.35 1.94
N SER A 243 3.92 -33.30 2.46
CA SER A 243 3.35 -32.42 3.50
C SER A 243 2.87 -33.21 4.73
N ASP A 244 3.65 -34.20 5.15
CA ASP A 244 3.38 -35.06 6.30
C ASP A 244 4.58 -35.21 7.23
N SER A 245 4.47 -36.12 8.20
CA SER A 245 5.49 -36.37 9.20
C SER A 245 6.69 -37.15 8.65
N HIS A 246 6.61 -37.74 7.46
CA HIS A 246 7.67 -38.52 6.81
C HIS A 246 8.59 -37.67 5.92
N LYS A 247 8.45 -36.34 5.98
CA LYS A 247 9.26 -35.38 5.22
C LYS A 247 10.76 -35.57 5.48
N ASN A 248 11.50 -35.91 4.42
CA ASN A 248 12.96 -35.98 4.41
C ASN A 248 13.58 -34.97 3.42
N LYS A 249 14.92 -34.88 3.38
CA LYS A 249 15.64 -33.89 2.54
C LYS A 249 16.23 -34.46 1.26
N GLU A 250 16.13 -35.76 1.04
CA GLU A 250 16.88 -36.45 -0.03
C GLU A 250 16.42 -36.02 -1.42
N TRP A 251 15.10 -35.84 -1.59
CA TRP A 251 14.50 -35.45 -2.85
C TRP A 251 14.57 -33.94 -3.15
N GLN A 252 14.99 -33.10 -2.20
CA GLN A 252 14.90 -31.64 -2.34
C GLN A 252 15.71 -31.09 -3.50
N ARG A 253 16.94 -31.59 -3.71
CA ARG A 253 17.80 -31.11 -4.81
C ARG A 253 17.24 -31.53 -6.17
N TYR A 254 16.85 -32.78 -6.32
CA TYR A 254 16.23 -33.26 -7.55
C TYR A 254 14.92 -32.53 -7.86
N ALA A 255 14.04 -32.37 -6.87
CA ALA A 255 12.80 -31.61 -7.01
C ALA A 255 13.05 -30.14 -7.41
N ALA A 256 14.06 -29.48 -6.81
CA ALA A 256 14.44 -28.13 -7.22
C ALA A 256 14.92 -28.10 -8.68
N ALA A 257 15.69 -29.10 -9.12
CA ALA A 257 16.14 -29.22 -10.51
C ALA A 257 14.98 -29.46 -11.49
N THR A 258 14.01 -30.32 -11.15
CA THR A 258 12.84 -30.58 -12.03
C THR A 258 11.97 -29.33 -12.18
N ALA A 259 11.73 -28.59 -11.09
CA ALA A 259 11.03 -27.31 -11.13
C ALA A 259 11.77 -26.27 -12.00
N ALA A 260 13.09 -26.15 -11.85
CA ALA A 260 13.90 -25.21 -12.61
C ALA A 260 14.01 -25.59 -14.10
N ALA A 261 14.04 -26.90 -14.40
CA ALA A 261 14.06 -27.39 -15.77
C ALA A 261 12.74 -27.09 -16.49
N TYR A 262 11.61 -27.30 -15.80
CA TYR A 262 10.30 -26.91 -16.32
C TYR A 262 10.18 -25.40 -16.52
N ALA A 263 10.63 -24.59 -15.55
CA ALA A 263 10.62 -23.13 -15.68
C ALA A 263 11.43 -22.66 -16.89
N ARG A 264 12.57 -23.29 -17.16
CA ARG A 264 13.38 -23.02 -18.36
C ARG A 264 12.62 -23.38 -19.64
N GLU A 265 12.01 -24.55 -19.69
CA GLU A 265 11.22 -24.99 -20.85
C GLU A 265 10.03 -24.05 -21.13
N LEU A 266 9.35 -23.61 -20.07
CA LEU A 266 8.26 -22.63 -20.14
C LEU A 266 8.71 -21.28 -20.69
N LEU A 267 9.91 -20.81 -20.34
CA LEU A 267 10.45 -19.55 -20.87
C LEU A 267 10.62 -19.59 -22.40
N GLY A 268 10.88 -20.75 -22.99
CA GLY A 268 10.95 -20.91 -24.45
C GLY A 268 9.59 -20.82 -25.15
N GLU A 269 8.49 -21.02 -24.42
CA GLU A 269 7.13 -20.85 -24.95
C GLU A 269 6.63 -19.41 -24.86
N LEU A 270 7.22 -18.59 -23.98
CA LEU A 270 6.83 -17.18 -23.81
C LEU A 270 7.40 -16.34 -24.95
N THR A 271 6.54 -15.71 -25.76
CA THR A 271 7.01 -14.88 -26.89
C THR A 271 7.46 -13.49 -26.44
N VAL A 272 8.54 -12.99 -27.04
CA VAL A 272 9.09 -11.65 -26.75
C VAL A 272 8.13 -10.53 -27.16
N ALA A 273 7.34 -10.73 -28.23
CA ALA A 273 6.39 -9.73 -28.72
C ALA A 273 5.22 -9.48 -27.76
N GLU A 274 4.78 -10.51 -27.03
CA GLU A 274 3.72 -10.39 -26.02
C GLU A 274 4.23 -9.75 -24.71
N VAL A 275 5.52 -9.91 -24.40
CA VAL A 275 6.20 -9.29 -23.25
C VAL A 275 6.61 -7.83 -23.53
N GLN A 276 7.02 -7.51 -24.76
CA GLN A 276 7.50 -6.18 -25.17
C GLN A 276 6.41 -5.14 -25.44
N THR A 277 5.13 -5.51 -25.52
CA THR A 277 4.04 -4.50 -25.63
C THR A 277 3.94 -3.57 -24.40
N LYS A 278 4.72 -3.82 -23.33
CA LYS A 278 4.87 -2.94 -22.16
C LYS A 278 6.27 -2.35 -21.93
N VAL A 279 7.26 -2.64 -22.77
CA VAL A 279 8.59 -2.02 -22.65
C VAL A 279 8.83 -1.18 -23.89
N VAL A 280 8.57 0.12 -23.79
CA VAL A 280 9.01 1.09 -24.80
C VAL A 280 10.54 1.19 -24.67
N PRO A 281 11.34 0.81 -25.69
CA PRO A 281 12.75 1.15 -25.69
C PRO A 281 12.83 2.65 -25.88
N ALA A 282 13.57 3.36 -25.02
CA ALA A 282 13.76 4.79 -25.14
C ALA A 282 14.38 5.14 -26.51
N PRO A 283 13.70 5.91 -27.39
CA PRO A 283 14.35 6.52 -28.52
C PRO A 283 14.50 8.01 -28.25
N ASN A 284 15.74 8.47 -28.38
CA ASN A 284 16.04 9.88 -28.56
C ASN A 284 15.09 10.51 -29.59
N THR A 285 14.73 11.75 -29.31
CA THR A 285 14.18 12.77 -30.22
C THR A 285 12.75 12.59 -30.76
N LEU A 286 11.99 13.67 -30.54
CA LEU A 286 10.77 14.15 -31.22
C LEU A 286 9.41 13.64 -30.68
N ARG A 287 8.95 14.39 -29.67
CA ARG A 287 7.57 14.77 -29.27
C ARG A 287 6.45 13.73 -29.51
N PRO A 288 5.82 13.20 -28.44
CA PRO A 288 4.74 12.23 -28.59
C PRO A 288 3.37 12.89 -28.68
N SER A 289 2.51 12.28 -29.50
CA SER A 289 1.07 12.27 -29.28
C SER A 289 0.76 11.69 -27.90
N PHE A 290 0.01 12.40 -27.07
CA PHE A 290 -0.40 11.91 -25.75
C PHE A 290 -1.48 10.82 -25.87
N LYS A 291 -1.18 9.63 -25.33
CA LYS A 291 -2.16 8.64 -24.89
C LYS A 291 -2.09 8.57 -23.38
N VAL A 292 -3.18 8.92 -22.69
CA VAL A 292 -3.29 8.74 -21.24
C VAL A 292 -3.89 7.37 -20.96
N PRO A 293 -3.20 6.43 -20.28
CA PRO A 293 -3.72 5.09 -19.99
C PRO A 293 -4.70 5.15 -18.82
N PHE A 294 -5.95 4.70 -19.02
CA PHE A 294 -6.97 4.65 -17.97
C PHE A 294 -6.66 3.50 -17.00
N SER A 295 -6.12 3.82 -15.82
CA SER A 295 -5.78 2.86 -14.75
C SER A 295 -6.48 3.22 -13.45
N LEU A 296 -7.15 2.22 -12.87
CA LEU A 296 -7.85 2.28 -11.58
C LEU A 296 -6.98 1.72 -10.42
N GLN A 297 -5.70 1.38 -10.66
CA GLN A 297 -4.83 0.63 -9.73
C GLN A 297 -4.48 1.35 -8.41
N SER A 298 -4.67 2.66 -8.34
CA SER A 298 -4.39 3.50 -7.16
C SER A 298 -5.66 3.92 -6.42
N LEU A 299 -6.84 3.46 -6.86
CA LEU A 299 -8.09 3.63 -6.12
C LEU A 299 -8.10 2.52 -5.04
N PRO A 300 -8.26 2.83 -3.74
CA PRO A 300 -8.44 1.82 -2.73
C PRO A 300 -9.70 1.01 -3.06
N VAL A 301 -9.53 -0.31 -3.01
CA VAL A 301 -10.63 -1.26 -3.18
C VAL A 301 -11.58 -1.08 -1.99
N SER A 302 -12.85 -0.79 -2.29
CA SER A 302 -13.91 -0.74 -1.29
C SER A 302 -14.63 -2.08 -1.26
N ASP A 303 -14.53 -2.79 -0.14
CA ASP A 303 -15.18 -4.10 0.07
C ASP A 303 -16.70 -3.95 0.33
N LYS A 304 -17.20 -2.71 0.43
CA LYS A 304 -18.63 -2.35 0.45
C LYS A 304 -19.09 -1.88 -0.93
N PHE A 305 -18.73 -2.62 -1.97
CA PHE A 305 -19.33 -2.39 -3.27
C PHE A 305 -20.78 -2.89 -3.21
N VAL A 306 -21.73 -1.97 -3.02
CA VAL A 306 -23.11 -2.23 -3.42
C VAL A 306 -23.01 -2.43 -4.92
N ASP A 307 -23.18 -3.65 -5.40
CA ASP A 307 -23.31 -3.88 -6.85
C ASP A 307 -24.45 -2.98 -7.32
N ARG A 308 -24.12 -2.03 -8.19
CA ARG A 308 -25.07 -1.16 -8.85
C ARG A 308 -24.98 -1.50 -10.33
N PRO A 309 -25.53 -2.65 -10.73
CA PRO A 309 -25.45 -3.12 -12.11
C PRO A 309 -26.06 -2.08 -13.06
N ASP A 310 -27.05 -1.32 -12.59
CA ASP A 310 -27.63 -0.18 -13.32
C ASP A 310 -26.62 0.96 -13.51
N ASP A 311 -25.87 1.35 -12.47
CA ASP A 311 -24.80 2.37 -12.58
C ASP A 311 -23.65 1.87 -13.47
N ARG A 312 -23.30 0.57 -13.38
CA ARG A 312 -22.27 -0.05 -14.21
C ARG A 312 -22.68 -0.10 -15.68
N ALA A 313 -23.91 -0.53 -15.97
CA ALA A 313 -24.47 -0.53 -17.32
C ALA A 313 -24.58 0.90 -17.88
N ALA A 314 -24.97 1.88 -17.06
CA ALA A 314 -24.99 3.28 -17.45
C ALA A 314 -23.58 3.83 -17.73
N LEU A 315 -22.57 3.43 -16.95
CA LEU A 315 -21.16 3.75 -17.18
C LEU A 315 -20.65 3.10 -18.46
N GLU A 316 -20.90 1.81 -18.69
CA GLU A 316 -20.54 1.08 -19.91
C GLU A 316 -21.17 1.73 -21.14
N GLN A 317 -22.46 2.11 -21.09
CA GLN A 317 -23.16 2.78 -22.18
C GLN A 317 -22.60 4.18 -22.49
N ARG A 318 -22.06 4.88 -21.47
CA ARG A 318 -21.46 6.22 -21.62
C ARG A 318 -19.98 6.19 -22.00
N LEU A 319 -19.22 5.20 -21.50
CA LEU A 319 -17.76 5.11 -21.65
C LEU A 319 -17.34 4.28 -22.86
N LEU A 320 -18.08 3.22 -23.20
CA LEU A 320 -17.77 2.37 -24.34
C LEU A 320 -18.32 3.00 -25.63
N PRO A 321 -17.55 2.98 -26.74
CA PRO A 321 -18.05 3.44 -28.02
C PRO A 321 -19.16 2.50 -28.50
N GLN A 322 -20.38 3.01 -28.69
CA GLN A 322 -21.42 2.28 -29.41
C GLN A 322 -20.98 2.17 -30.88
N GLN A 323 -21.26 1.02 -31.51
CA GLN A 323 -20.76 0.57 -32.83
C GLN A 323 -21.01 1.53 -34.02
N SER A 324 -21.60 2.71 -33.80
CA SER A 324 -21.92 3.70 -34.85
C SER A 324 -21.26 5.08 -34.68
N SER A 325 -20.45 5.37 -33.65
CA SER A 325 -19.88 6.72 -33.48
C SER A 325 -18.42 6.83 -33.94
N THR A 326 -18.18 7.59 -35.01
CA THR A 326 -16.84 7.97 -35.53
C THR A 326 -16.13 9.06 -34.69
N LEU A 327 -16.75 9.51 -33.60
CA LEU A 327 -16.20 10.55 -32.72
C LEU A 327 -15.17 9.96 -31.74
N ARG A 328 -13.90 10.33 -31.93
CA ARG A 328 -12.82 10.09 -30.96
C ARG A 328 -13.17 10.76 -29.62
N ARG A 329 -13.56 9.98 -28.61
CA ARG A 329 -13.77 10.46 -27.23
C ARG A 329 -12.42 10.57 -26.52
N ARG A 330 -12.12 11.74 -25.95
CA ARG A 330 -10.93 11.95 -25.10
C ARG A 330 -11.26 11.49 -23.68
N ILE A 331 -10.48 10.54 -23.16
CA ILE A 331 -10.61 10.00 -21.80
C ILE A 331 -9.46 10.57 -20.98
N CYS A 332 -9.77 11.27 -19.89
CA CYS A 332 -8.78 11.70 -18.91
C CYS A 332 -8.70 10.68 -17.77
N VAL A 333 -7.48 10.41 -17.32
CA VAL A 333 -7.18 9.44 -16.28
C VAL A 333 -6.37 10.16 -15.22
N LEU A 334 -7.00 10.39 -14.07
CA LEU A 334 -6.35 11.04 -12.94
C LEU A 334 -5.77 9.98 -12.00
N HIS A 335 -4.94 9.10 -12.58
CA HIS A 335 -4.12 8.09 -11.90
C HIS A 335 -4.79 7.43 -10.68
N GLY A 336 -6.07 7.08 -10.78
CA GLY A 336 -6.79 6.32 -9.77
C GLY A 336 -6.82 6.86 -8.33
N LEU A 337 -6.47 8.09 -7.99
CA LEU A 337 -6.54 8.50 -6.57
C LEU A 337 -7.97 9.02 -6.28
N PRO A 338 -8.76 8.43 -5.35
CA PRO A 338 -10.20 8.75 -5.22
C PRO A 338 -10.43 10.21 -4.89
N LEU A 339 -9.52 10.77 -4.09
CA LEU A 339 -9.56 12.16 -3.68
C LEU A 339 -9.28 13.09 -4.88
N ALA A 340 -8.25 12.80 -5.67
CA ALA A 340 -7.93 13.56 -6.89
C ALA A 340 -9.07 13.49 -7.93
N LEU A 341 -9.71 12.33 -8.09
CA LEU A 341 -10.86 12.14 -8.97
C LEU A 341 -12.08 12.92 -8.46
N ALA A 342 -12.37 12.89 -7.16
CA ALA A 342 -13.47 13.64 -6.56
C ALA A 342 -13.30 15.15 -6.75
N GLN A 343 -12.06 15.65 -6.66
CA GLN A 343 -11.77 17.07 -6.82
C GLN A 343 -11.75 17.53 -8.26
N ALA A 344 -11.21 16.74 -9.18
CA ALA A 344 -11.32 17.06 -10.60
C ALA A 344 -12.77 17.04 -11.08
N ALA A 345 -13.54 16.03 -10.67
CA ALA A 345 -14.98 15.99 -10.98
C ALA A 345 -15.72 17.20 -10.38
N SER A 346 -15.37 17.58 -9.15
CA SER A 346 -15.90 18.77 -8.51
C SER A 346 -15.53 20.04 -9.24
N PHE A 347 -14.27 20.20 -9.66
CA PHE A 347 -13.79 21.34 -10.42
C PHE A 347 -14.53 21.46 -11.76
N LEU A 348 -14.63 20.36 -12.51
CA LEU A 348 -15.36 20.30 -13.78
C LEU A 348 -16.82 20.73 -13.60
N ARG A 349 -17.50 20.23 -12.56
CA ARG A 349 -18.87 20.62 -12.22
C ARG A 349 -19.00 22.11 -11.88
N GLU A 350 -18.06 22.64 -11.10
CA GLU A 350 -18.11 24.03 -10.59
C GLU A 350 -17.69 25.09 -11.60
N THR A 351 -16.97 24.69 -12.66
CA THR A 351 -16.47 25.59 -13.70
C THR A 351 -17.19 25.40 -15.03
N GLY A 352 -17.84 24.25 -15.25
CA GLY A 352 -18.55 23.93 -16.49
C GLY A 352 -17.63 23.70 -17.69
N ILE A 353 -16.31 23.67 -17.49
CA ILE A 353 -15.35 23.44 -18.58
C ILE A 353 -15.34 21.98 -18.99
N ASP A 354 -14.99 21.72 -20.25
CA ASP A 354 -14.83 20.35 -20.72
C ASP A 354 -13.54 19.69 -20.19
N VAL A 355 -13.52 18.35 -20.27
CA VAL A 355 -12.40 17.52 -19.78
C VAL A 355 -11.10 17.82 -20.52
N ALA A 356 -11.15 18.20 -21.80
CA ALA A 356 -9.94 18.51 -22.56
C ALA A 356 -9.30 19.81 -22.05
N THR A 357 -10.11 20.83 -21.81
CA THR A 357 -9.68 22.11 -21.23
C THR A 357 -9.15 21.91 -19.81
N TYR A 358 -9.79 21.05 -19.02
CA TYR A 358 -9.27 20.69 -17.69
C TYR A 358 -7.89 20.03 -17.76
N ASN A 359 -7.65 19.13 -18.72
CA ASN A 359 -6.34 18.50 -18.90
C ASN A 359 -5.25 19.52 -19.25
N ASP A 360 -5.56 20.48 -20.11
CA ASP A 360 -4.61 21.54 -20.46
C ASP A 360 -4.26 22.38 -19.22
N ILE A 361 -5.24 22.71 -18.39
CA ILE A 361 -5.04 23.43 -17.11
C ILE A 361 -4.22 22.58 -16.14
N TYR A 362 -4.53 21.28 -16.04
CA TYR A 362 -3.83 20.34 -15.18
C TYR A 362 -2.36 20.23 -15.58
N GLU A 363 -2.04 20.04 -16.87
CA GLU A 363 -0.66 19.97 -17.35
C GLU A 363 0.11 21.28 -17.13
N GLN A 364 -0.53 22.43 -17.35
CA GLN A 364 0.10 23.72 -17.07
C GLN A 364 0.44 23.89 -15.59
N GLN A 365 -0.45 23.47 -14.69
CA GLN A 365 -0.20 23.53 -13.24
C GLN A 365 0.84 22.50 -12.80
N TRP A 366 0.86 21.31 -13.42
CA TRP A 366 1.91 20.31 -13.20
C TRP A 366 3.30 20.87 -13.48
N GLN A 367 3.48 21.49 -14.65
CA GLN A 367 4.77 22.08 -15.04
C GLN A 367 5.22 23.20 -14.12
N ARG A 368 4.29 24.00 -13.58
CA ARG A 368 4.59 25.04 -12.58
C ARG A 368 5.09 24.45 -11.26
N LEU A 369 4.43 23.39 -10.79
CA LEU A 369 4.77 22.74 -9.52
C LEU A 369 6.08 21.94 -9.59
N MET A 370 6.38 21.32 -10.73
CA MET A 370 7.63 20.57 -10.95
C MET A 370 8.86 21.46 -11.16
N GLY A 371 8.67 22.77 -11.37
CA GLY A 371 9.74 23.77 -11.41
C GLY A 371 10.05 24.42 -10.06
N SER A 372 9.36 24.04 -8.98
CA SER A 372 9.56 24.55 -7.61
C SER A 372 9.96 23.42 -6.67
N ASP A 373 10.79 23.71 -5.66
CA ASP A 373 11.10 22.76 -4.56
C ASP A 373 9.81 22.44 -3.79
N ASN A 374 9.09 21.41 -4.23
CA ASN A 374 7.79 21.04 -3.67
C ASN A 374 7.97 19.97 -2.58
N PRO A 375 7.60 20.24 -1.32
CA PRO A 375 7.83 19.35 -0.17
C PRO A 375 6.95 18.09 -0.14
N LEU A 376 6.15 17.81 -1.17
CA LEU A 376 5.35 16.59 -1.32
C LEU A 376 6.00 15.52 -2.22
N THR A 377 7.33 15.40 -2.18
CA THR A 377 8.11 14.41 -2.96
C THR A 377 7.74 12.95 -2.66
N ASP A 378 7.05 12.66 -1.55
CA ASP A 378 6.59 11.31 -1.17
C ASP A 378 5.54 10.72 -2.13
N TYR A 379 4.91 11.55 -2.97
CA TYR A 379 4.01 11.09 -4.02
C TYR A 379 4.74 11.20 -5.36
N ASP A 380 5.49 10.16 -5.72
CA ASP A 380 6.35 10.03 -6.91
C ASP A 380 5.70 10.44 -8.26
N GLN A 381 4.38 10.66 -8.30
CA GLN A 381 3.63 11.02 -9.52
C GLN A 381 2.82 12.31 -9.42
N GLY A 382 2.93 13.05 -8.31
CA GLY A 382 2.40 14.41 -8.05
C GLY A 382 1.00 14.81 -8.55
N SER A 383 0.13 13.83 -8.82
CA SER A 383 -1.22 14.05 -9.35
C SER A 383 -2.21 14.67 -8.35
N ILE A 384 -2.02 14.40 -7.06
CA ILE A 384 -2.85 14.98 -5.99
C ILE A 384 -2.54 16.47 -5.82
N ALA A 385 -1.26 16.84 -5.72
CA ALA A 385 -0.87 18.24 -5.53
C ALA A 385 -1.35 19.14 -6.68
N THR A 386 -1.36 18.63 -7.91
CA THR A 386 -1.82 19.37 -9.09
C THR A 386 -3.32 19.53 -9.16
N THR A 387 -4.09 18.47 -8.92
CA THR A 387 -5.56 18.59 -8.86
C THR A 387 -6.02 19.55 -7.76
N TRP A 388 -5.26 19.63 -6.67
CA TRP A 388 -5.50 20.61 -5.60
C TRP A 388 -5.09 22.01 -5.98
N ALA A 389 -3.91 22.21 -6.57
CA ALA A 389 -3.47 23.53 -7.03
C ALA A 389 -4.49 24.14 -7.99
N VAL A 390 -5.00 23.35 -8.94
CA VAL A 390 -6.06 23.77 -9.88
C VAL A 390 -7.32 24.23 -9.13
N SER A 391 -7.78 23.43 -8.17
CA SER A 391 -8.99 23.74 -7.39
C SER A 391 -8.79 24.93 -6.45
N LEU A 392 -7.65 25.01 -5.79
CA LEU A 392 -7.26 26.10 -4.92
C LEU A 392 -7.17 27.42 -5.69
N ASP A 393 -6.58 27.44 -6.89
CA ASP A 393 -6.54 28.62 -7.75
C ASP A 393 -7.93 29.10 -8.16
N ALA A 394 -8.89 28.19 -8.37
CA ALA A 394 -10.28 28.56 -8.63
C ALA A 394 -11.02 29.03 -7.38
N ILE A 395 -10.77 28.44 -6.22
CA ILE A 395 -11.31 28.91 -4.94
C ILE A 395 -10.77 30.30 -4.61
N LYS A 396 -9.46 30.52 -4.77
CA LYS A 396 -8.78 31.80 -4.52
C LYS A 396 -9.35 32.93 -5.37
N ARG A 397 -9.77 32.63 -6.60
CA ARG A 397 -10.47 33.59 -7.47
C ARG A 397 -11.92 33.86 -7.05
N LYS A 398 -12.58 32.93 -6.35
CA LYS A 398 -13.98 33.03 -5.92
C LYS A 398 -14.11 33.62 -4.50
N SER A 399 -13.21 33.30 -3.58
CA SER A 399 -13.25 33.74 -2.18
C SER A 399 -11.87 33.65 -1.53
N THR A 400 -11.33 34.80 -1.14
CA THR A 400 -10.10 34.88 -0.34
C THR A 400 -10.33 34.32 1.07
N ASP A 401 -11.52 34.51 1.64
CA ASP A 401 -11.87 34.03 2.99
C ASP A 401 -11.80 32.51 3.08
N ALA A 402 -12.32 31.80 2.07
CA ALA A 402 -12.25 30.34 2.03
C ALA A 402 -10.80 29.83 2.05
N ILE A 403 -9.88 30.53 1.36
CA ILE A 403 -8.45 30.19 1.39
C ILE A 403 -7.84 30.51 2.75
N ASN A 404 -8.20 31.64 3.35
CA ASN A 404 -7.72 32.01 4.69
C ASN A 404 -8.20 31.02 5.76
N ILE A 405 -9.42 30.48 5.64
CA ILE A 405 -9.89 29.37 6.49
C ILE A 405 -8.99 28.14 6.33
N LEU A 406 -8.66 27.73 5.10
CA LEU A 406 -7.77 26.59 4.88
C LEU A 406 -6.40 26.81 5.53
N ARG A 407 -5.81 28.00 5.34
CA ARG A 407 -4.49 28.37 5.91
C ARG A 407 -4.49 28.34 7.43
N LEU A 408 -5.50 28.96 8.05
CA LEU A 408 -5.69 28.91 9.49
C LEU A 408 -5.83 27.46 9.98
N TRP A 409 -6.62 26.65 9.27
CA TRP A 409 -6.86 25.27 9.65
C TRP A 409 -5.62 24.37 9.48
N ALA A 410 -4.70 24.68 8.55
CA ALA A 410 -3.42 23.98 8.43
C ALA A 410 -2.52 24.13 9.68
N CYS A 411 -2.79 25.14 10.52
CA CYS A 411 -2.13 25.35 11.80
C CYS A 411 -2.90 24.75 13.00
N LEU A 412 -4.07 24.16 12.74
CA LEU A 412 -4.96 23.53 13.71
C LEU A 412 -5.05 22.01 13.45
N ASP A 413 -5.63 21.25 14.38
CA ASP A 413 -5.98 19.84 14.13
C ASP A 413 -6.93 19.68 12.94
N ASN A 414 -6.72 18.63 12.14
CA ASN A 414 -7.44 18.42 10.88
C ASN A 414 -8.77 17.67 11.02
N GLU A 415 -9.08 17.09 12.18
CA GLU A 415 -10.23 16.22 12.35
C GLU A 415 -11.53 16.99 12.64
N GLN A 416 -11.47 18.08 13.39
CA GLN A 416 -12.67 18.83 13.79
C GLN A 416 -12.51 20.33 13.68
N PHE A 417 -13.27 20.98 12.81
CA PHE A 417 -13.37 22.42 12.72
C PHE A 417 -14.84 22.84 12.74
N TRP A 418 -15.20 23.87 13.51
CA TRP A 418 -16.59 24.32 13.64
C TRP A 418 -16.67 25.83 13.79
N HIS A 419 -17.82 26.40 13.45
CA HIS A 419 -18.03 27.86 13.51
C HIS A 419 -17.70 28.47 14.88
N GLY A 420 -18.06 27.77 15.96
CA GLY A 420 -17.81 28.25 17.33
C GLY A 420 -16.33 28.45 17.66
N LEU A 421 -15.42 27.78 16.95
CA LEU A 421 -13.98 27.99 17.08
C LEU A 421 -13.56 29.38 16.56
N LEU A 422 -14.31 29.93 15.58
CA LEU A 422 -14.14 31.29 15.07
C LEU A 422 -14.91 32.35 15.87
N GLN A 423 -15.80 31.93 16.77
CA GLN A 423 -16.63 32.83 17.60
C GLN A 423 -15.90 33.36 18.84
N ALA A 424 -14.58 33.17 18.93
CA ALA A 424 -13.77 33.68 20.04
C ALA A 424 -14.03 35.18 20.26
N LYS A 425 -14.18 35.59 21.53
CA LYS A 425 -14.49 36.98 21.90
C LYS A 425 -13.40 37.88 21.33
N SER A 426 -13.81 38.73 20.40
CA SER A 426 -13.04 39.55 19.44
C SER A 426 -12.14 40.63 20.06
N VAL A 427 -11.52 40.39 21.21
CA VAL A 427 -10.93 41.50 21.96
C VAL A 427 -9.61 41.96 21.34
N ASP A 428 -8.84 41.12 20.63
CA ASP A 428 -7.50 41.48 20.13
C ASP A 428 -7.18 41.01 18.69
N LEU A 429 -8.18 40.58 17.90
CA LEU A 429 -7.97 40.16 16.51
C LEU A 429 -8.39 41.28 15.55
N GLU A 430 -7.42 41.94 14.92
CA GLU A 430 -7.64 43.02 13.94
C GLU A 430 -7.99 42.48 12.52
N ASP A 431 -7.95 41.17 12.32
CA ASP A 431 -8.26 40.53 11.03
C ASP A 431 -9.75 40.60 10.67
N GLU A 432 -10.11 41.59 9.85
CA GLU A 432 -11.49 41.81 9.38
C GLU A 432 -12.15 40.55 8.79
N TRP A 433 -11.39 39.73 8.05
CA TRP A 433 -11.91 38.51 7.44
C TRP A 433 -12.29 37.48 8.51
N LEU A 434 -11.50 37.35 9.57
CA LEU A 434 -11.70 36.38 10.64
C LEU A 434 -12.89 36.78 11.50
N LEU A 435 -13.00 38.07 11.82
CA LEU A 435 -14.16 38.65 12.51
C LEU A 435 -15.45 38.42 11.71
N ARG A 436 -15.42 38.66 10.40
CA ARG A 436 -16.56 38.37 9.50
C ARG A 436 -16.92 36.88 9.55
N MET A 437 -15.96 35.97 9.44
CA MET A 437 -16.23 34.52 9.49
C MET A 437 -16.73 34.04 10.87
N GLY A 438 -16.37 34.72 11.96
CA GLY A 438 -16.83 34.40 13.31
C GLY A 438 -18.23 34.92 13.64
N HIS A 439 -18.59 36.11 13.14
CA HIS A 439 -19.86 36.75 13.48
C HIS A 439 -20.96 36.51 12.44
N ASP A 440 -20.61 36.39 11.15
CA ASP A 440 -21.57 36.13 10.08
C ASP A 440 -21.59 34.65 9.69
N ARG A 441 -22.58 33.94 10.23
CA ARG A 441 -22.84 32.53 9.93
C ARG A 441 -23.13 32.28 8.45
N VAL A 442 -23.66 33.26 7.72
CA VAL A 442 -23.92 33.13 6.28
C VAL A 442 -22.61 33.16 5.52
N SER A 443 -21.77 34.17 5.76
CA SER A 443 -20.44 34.26 5.14
C SER A 443 -19.58 33.03 5.46
N PHE A 444 -19.60 32.53 6.70
CA PHE A 444 -18.95 31.27 7.04
C PHE A 444 -19.53 30.09 6.27
N ALA A 445 -20.86 29.95 6.25
CA ALA A 445 -21.50 28.86 5.52
C ALA A 445 -21.19 28.90 4.02
N ASP A 446 -21.09 30.08 3.42
CA ASP A 446 -20.73 30.28 2.02
C ASP A 446 -19.27 29.88 1.74
N ALA A 447 -18.34 30.27 2.62
CA ALA A 447 -16.94 29.87 2.52
C ALA A 447 -16.79 28.34 2.67
N MET A 448 -17.42 27.75 3.68
CA MET A 448 -17.41 26.30 3.88
C MET A 448 -18.11 25.54 2.74
N SER A 449 -19.20 26.10 2.21
CA SER A 449 -19.91 25.57 1.04
C SER A 449 -19.03 25.59 -0.20
N LEU A 450 -18.26 26.65 -0.43
CA LEU A 450 -17.29 26.72 -1.51
C LEU A 450 -16.20 25.66 -1.36
N LEU A 451 -15.63 25.49 -0.17
CA LEU A 451 -14.62 24.47 0.11
C LEU A 451 -15.17 23.05 -0.09
N LEU A 452 -16.41 22.79 0.35
CA LEU A 452 -17.12 21.52 0.12
C LEU A 452 -17.37 21.26 -1.37
N ARG A 453 -17.80 22.28 -2.13
CA ARG A 453 -18.09 22.16 -3.57
C ARG A 453 -16.87 21.74 -4.38
N TYR A 454 -15.68 22.17 -3.97
CA TYR A 454 -14.39 21.76 -4.54
C TYR A 454 -13.76 20.55 -3.83
N SER A 455 -14.45 19.90 -2.89
CA SER A 455 -13.95 18.73 -2.15
C SER A 455 -12.62 18.97 -1.42
N MET A 456 -12.40 20.17 -0.89
CA MET A 456 -11.22 20.49 -0.05
C MET A 456 -11.38 20.01 1.39
N ILE A 457 -12.64 19.91 1.84
CA ILE A 457 -13.02 19.55 3.21
C ILE A 457 -14.23 18.60 3.17
N GLN A 458 -14.54 17.99 4.30
CA GLN A 458 -15.72 17.13 4.48
C GLN A 458 -16.56 17.63 5.64
N LYS A 459 -17.87 17.38 5.59
CA LYS A 459 -18.80 17.69 6.69
C LYS A 459 -18.99 16.44 7.53
N LEU A 460 -18.79 16.56 8.85
CA LEU A 460 -19.00 15.45 9.78
C LEU A 460 -20.48 15.22 10.04
N GLN A 461 -20.88 13.94 10.11
CA GLN A 461 -22.25 13.56 10.45
C GLN A 461 -22.53 13.81 11.94
N GLU A 462 -21.58 13.44 12.80
CA GLU A 462 -21.59 13.73 14.24
C GLU A 462 -20.18 14.09 14.71
N PRO A 463 -20.00 15.12 15.56
CA PRO A 463 -21.03 16.08 15.97
C PRO A 463 -21.46 17.00 14.81
N LYS A 464 -22.77 17.22 14.66
CA LYS A 464 -23.31 18.08 13.59
C LYS A 464 -22.70 19.48 13.60
N GLY A 465 -22.44 20.02 12.40
CA GLY A 465 -21.85 21.36 12.23
C GLY A 465 -20.34 21.41 12.33
N ASN A 466 -19.68 20.25 12.36
CA ASN A 466 -18.23 20.12 12.32
C ASN A 466 -17.78 19.68 10.92
N TYR A 467 -16.53 20.00 10.61
CA TYR A 467 -15.88 19.71 9.35
C TYR A 467 -14.55 19.04 9.62
N SER A 468 -14.09 18.21 8.68
CA SER A 468 -12.76 17.62 8.69
C SER A 468 -12.01 17.93 7.40
N MET A 469 -10.68 17.94 7.48
CA MET A 469 -9.79 18.07 6.34
C MET A 469 -8.96 16.79 6.22
N HIS A 470 -8.84 16.28 5.00
CA HIS A 470 -8.01 15.11 4.75
C HIS A 470 -6.54 15.41 5.11
N PRO A 471 -5.81 14.52 5.82
CA PRO A 471 -4.45 14.81 6.30
C PRO A 471 -3.47 15.24 5.22
N VAL A 472 -3.63 14.71 4.01
CA VAL A 472 -2.77 15.07 2.88
C VAL A 472 -3.08 16.49 2.37
N VAL A 473 -4.36 16.91 2.35
CA VAL A 473 -4.75 18.30 1.99
C VAL A 473 -4.22 19.25 3.07
N HIS A 474 -4.39 18.86 4.33
CA HIS A 474 -3.91 19.62 5.49
C HIS A 474 -2.41 19.87 5.46
N ARG A 475 -1.63 18.81 5.17
CA ARG A 475 -0.19 18.93 4.97
C ARG A 475 0.16 19.81 3.77
N TRP A 476 -0.52 19.64 2.64
CA TRP A 476 -0.23 20.46 1.46
C TRP A 476 -0.47 21.95 1.70
N VAL A 477 -1.58 22.29 2.35
CA VAL A 477 -1.93 23.68 2.66
C VAL A 477 -0.85 24.35 3.52
N SER A 478 -0.18 23.58 4.40
CA SER A 478 0.92 24.10 5.23
C SER A 478 2.16 24.57 4.46
N TYR A 479 2.26 24.23 3.16
CA TYR A 479 3.38 24.60 2.29
C TYR A 479 2.98 25.59 1.19
N LEU A 480 1.75 26.12 1.20
CA LEU A 480 1.27 27.02 0.15
C LEU A 480 1.91 28.41 0.17
N ASP A 481 2.29 28.88 1.34
CA ASP A 481 2.77 30.24 1.54
C ASP A 481 4.19 30.24 2.11
N ASP A 482 4.82 31.41 2.01
CA ASP A 482 6.14 31.68 2.59
C ASP A 482 6.14 31.54 4.13
N ALA A 483 7.35 31.47 4.70
CA ALA A 483 7.54 31.30 6.14
C ALA A 483 6.88 32.43 6.96
N GLN A 484 6.80 33.65 6.43
CA GLN A 484 6.22 34.80 7.13
C GLN A 484 4.70 34.64 7.30
N LYS A 485 3.99 34.33 6.22
CA LYS A 485 2.55 34.06 6.28
C LYS A 485 2.21 32.83 7.10
N ASN A 486 3.01 31.77 6.99
CA ASN A 486 2.79 30.57 7.81
C ASN A 486 2.88 30.91 9.31
N THR A 487 3.84 31.77 9.69
CA THR A 487 3.99 32.27 11.06
C THR A 487 2.77 33.10 11.49
N GLU A 488 2.23 33.95 10.62
CA GLU A 488 1.04 34.76 10.87
C GLU A 488 -0.19 33.89 11.15
N PHE A 489 -0.48 32.89 10.29
CA PHE A 489 -1.59 31.97 10.51
C PHE A 489 -1.39 31.05 11.72
N ALA A 490 -0.15 30.66 12.03
CA ALA A 490 0.16 29.93 13.26
C ALA A 490 -0.11 30.77 14.52
N ARG A 491 0.23 32.06 14.48
CA ARG A 491 -0.11 33.03 15.54
C ARG A 491 -1.63 33.17 15.68
N LEU A 492 -2.37 33.33 14.57
CA LEU A 492 -3.83 33.44 14.61
C LEU A 492 -4.49 32.17 15.16
N ALA A 493 -4.03 30.99 14.75
CA ALA A 493 -4.50 29.71 15.28
C ALA A 493 -4.30 29.61 16.80
N LEU A 494 -3.12 30.00 17.29
CA LEU A 494 -2.81 29.99 18.72
C LEU A 494 -3.75 30.92 19.50
N ILE A 495 -3.94 32.16 19.04
CA ILE A 495 -4.82 33.15 19.67
C ILE A 495 -6.25 32.61 19.69
N LEU A 496 -6.70 32.03 18.59
CA LEU A 496 -8.06 31.55 18.42
C LEU A 496 -8.37 30.34 19.31
N VAL A 497 -7.43 29.39 19.42
CA VAL A 497 -7.54 28.26 20.35
C VAL A 497 -7.53 28.76 21.80
N SER A 498 -6.62 29.70 22.13
CA SER A 498 -6.48 30.20 23.50
C SER A 498 -7.75 30.90 24.00
N HIS A 499 -8.35 31.75 23.16
CA HIS A 499 -9.58 32.49 23.49
C HIS A 499 -10.83 31.59 23.49
N SER A 500 -10.75 30.41 22.88
CA SER A 500 -11.82 29.42 22.91
C SER A 500 -11.81 28.58 24.20
N ILE A 501 -10.73 28.63 24.99
CA ILE A 501 -10.64 27.86 26.25
C ILE A 501 -11.67 28.40 27.25
N PRO A 502 -12.60 27.54 27.72
CA PRO A 502 -13.64 27.97 28.65
C PRO A 502 -13.10 28.24 30.05
N MET A 503 -13.72 29.18 30.75
CA MET A 503 -13.56 29.36 32.19
C MET A 503 -14.24 28.19 32.95
N GLN A 504 -13.78 27.89 34.17
CA GLN A 504 -14.25 26.74 34.96
C GLN A 504 -15.76 26.71 35.24
N ASP A 505 -16.42 27.86 35.19
CA ASP A 505 -17.86 28.02 35.39
C ASP A 505 -18.71 27.77 34.13
N ALA A 506 -18.08 27.53 32.98
CA ALA A 506 -18.79 27.29 31.73
C ALA A 506 -19.55 25.95 31.74
N LYS A 507 -20.80 25.97 31.28
CA LYS A 507 -21.71 24.81 31.25
C LYS A 507 -21.15 23.58 30.51
N GLU A 508 -20.31 23.79 29.49
CA GLU A 508 -19.70 22.73 28.67
C GLU A 508 -18.17 22.67 28.83
N TYR A 509 -17.64 23.15 29.98
CA TYR A 509 -16.21 23.29 30.26
C TYR A 509 -15.37 22.07 29.82
N TRP A 510 -15.68 20.88 30.34
CA TRP A 510 -14.92 19.66 30.03
C TRP A 510 -15.05 19.20 28.57
N VAL A 511 -16.20 19.41 27.94
CA VAL A 511 -16.46 19.00 26.56
C VAL A 511 -15.65 19.88 25.61
N LEU A 512 -15.67 21.20 25.84
CA LEU A 512 -14.96 22.15 25.01
C LEU A 512 -13.44 22.04 25.19
N GLN A 513 -12.95 21.82 26.41
CA GLN A 513 -11.52 21.56 26.63
C GLN A 513 -11.03 20.31 25.89
N ARG A 514 -11.76 19.19 25.97
CA ARG A 514 -11.39 17.96 25.25
C ARG A 514 -11.37 18.17 23.74
N LYS A 515 -12.29 19.00 23.23
CA LYS A 515 -12.37 19.33 21.80
C LYS A 515 -11.24 20.27 21.34
N LEU A 516 -10.77 21.16 22.22
CA LEU A 516 -9.67 22.10 21.95
C LEU A 516 -8.29 21.48 22.09
N LEU A 517 -8.15 20.40 22.89
CA LEU A 517 -6.86 19.79 23.19
C LEU A 517 -6.05 19.40 21.93
N PRO A 518 -6.61 18.72 20.89
CA PRO A 518 -5.87 18.42 19.67
C PRO A 518 -5.40 19.67 18.92
N HIS A 519 -6.21 20.74 18.93
CA HIS A 519 -5.81 22.02 18.34
C HIS A 519 -4.66 22.67 19.10
N ALA A 520 -4.72 22.67 20.44
CA ALA A 520 -3.67 23.21 21.29
C ALA A 520 -2.34 22.47 21.12
N GLU A 521 -2.38 21.14 20.99
CA GLU A 521 -1.20 20.31 20.70
C GLU A 521 -0.60 20.65 19.34
N LYS A 522 -1.44 20.87 18.33
CA LYS A 522 -0.97 21.28 17.00
C LYS A 522 -0.31 22.65 17.03
N CYS A 523 -0.93 23.63 17.70
CA CYS A 523 -0.34 24.95 17.89
C CYS A 523 1.00 24.88 18.64
N TRP A 524 1.09 24.02 19.66
CA TRP A 524 2.33 23.81 20.40
C TRP A 524 3.48 23.26 19.54
N GLN A 525 3.20 22.23 18.73
CA GLN A 525 4.20 21.68 17.80
C GLN A 525 4.73 22.75 16.84
N ARG A 526 3.85 23.61 16.31
CA ARG A 526 4.22 24.73 15.43
C ARG A 526 5.06 25.80 16.13
N LEU A 527 4.72 26.13 17.37
CA LEU A 527 5.46 27.09 18.20
C LEU A 527 6.91 26.67 18.47
N GLN A 528 7.16 25.36 18.56
CA GLN A 528 8.51 24.82 18.70
C GLN A 528 9.32 24.92 17.40
N SER A 529 8.68 24.70 16.24
CA SER A 529 9.35 24.71 14.94
C SER A 529 9.62 26.11 14.37
N GLU A 530 8.73 27.07 14.59
CA GLU A 530 8.71 28.34 13.85
C GLU A 530 9.45 29.52 14.53
N LYS A 531 10.18 29.28 15.63
CA LYS A 531 10.87 30.36 16.41
C LYS A 531 9.98 31.60 16.64
N ILE A 532 8.69 31.39 16.88
CA ILE A 532 7.75 32.49 17.17
C ILE A 532 8.23 33.18 18.44
N ILE A 533 8.61 34.45 18.29
CA ILE A 533 9.16 35.27 19.36
C ILE A 533 7.99 35.68 20.26
N ALA A 534 8.06 35.34 21.55
CA ALA A 534 7.07 35.70 22.57
C ALA A 534 7.19 37.18 23.00
N ASP A 535 7.54 38.08 22.08
CA ASP A 535 7.75 39.51 22.38
C ASP A 535 6.44 40.30 22.34
N GLU A 536 5.35 39.71 21.87
CA GLU A 536 4.01 40.30 21.88
C GLU A 536 3.17 39.76 23.03
N ASN A 537 2.62 40.68 23.82
CA ASN A 537 1.81 40.38 25.03
C ASN A 537 0.65 39.39 24.76
N VAL A 538 0.04 39.45 23.57
CA VAL A 538 -1.08 38.58 23.16
C VAL A 538 -0.64 37.11 22.97
N VAL A 539 0.56 36.89 22.43
CA VAL A 539 1.12 35.53 22.25
C VAL A 539 1.47 34.92 23.61
N THR A 540 2.10 35.70 24.49
CA THR A 540 2.43 35.29 25.86
C THR A 540 1.17 34.92 26.66
N THR A 541 0.12 35.74 26.56
CA THR A 541 -1.19 35.46 27.18
C THR A 541 -1.81 34.19 26.62
N SER A 542 -1.71 33.96 25.31
CA SER A 542 -2.24 32.73 24.68
C SER A 542 -1.50 31.47 25.16
N ILE A 543 -0.18 31.53 25.31
CA ILE A 543 0.64 30.43 25.86
C ILE A 543 0.23 30.13 27.31
N HIS A 544 -0.02 31.15 28.14
CA HIS A 544 -0.54 30.97 29.50
C HIS A 544 -1.87 30.19 29.51
N PHE A 545 -2.82 30.56 28.65
CA PHE A 545 -4.10 29.84 28.54
C PHE A 545 -3.94 28.39 28.09
N LEU A 546 -3.03 28.09 27.16
CA LEU A 546 -2.70 26.71 26.80
C LEU A 546 -2.16 25.93 28.01
N GLY A 547 -1.36 26.57 28.87
CA GLY A 547 -0.88 25.97 30.11
C GLY A 547 -2.02 25.62 31.08
N LEU A 548 -3.03 26.49 31.21
CA LEU A 548 -4.24 26.20 31.97
C LEU A 548 -5.00 24.99 31.40
N LEU A 549 -5.19 24.94 30.08
CA LEU A 549 -5.81 23.80 29.41
C LEU A 549 -5.04 22.49 29.67
N TYR A 550 -3.71 22.48 29.53
CA TYR A 550 -2.91 21.29 29.77
C TYR A 550 -2.98 20.83 31.23
N ARG A 551 -2.90 21.76 32.19
CA ARG A 551 -3.04 21.45 33.62
C ARG A 551 -4.40 20.81 33.90
N ASP A 552 -5.48 21.41 33.40
CA ASP A 552 -6.84 20.94 33.61
C ASP A 552 -7.07 19.55 32.96
N GLN A 553 -6.34 19.24 31.88
CA GLN A 553 -6.31 17.91 31.24
C GLN A 553 -5.31 16.92 31.87
N GLY A 554 -4.61 17.29 32.95
CA GLY A 554 -3.63 16.44 33.64
C GLY A 554 -2.26 16.33 32.97
N LYS A 555 -1.99 17.14 31.94
CA LYS A 555 -0.73 17.19 31.19
C LYS A 555 0.27 18.15 31.84
N LEU A 556 0.78 17.76 33.02
CA LEU A 556 1.57 18.65 33.88
C LEU A 556 2.91 19.07 33.24
N VAL A 557 3.56 18.20 32.49
CA VAL A 557 4.84 18.49 31.81
C VAL A 557 4.66 19.57 30.74
N GLU A 558 3.61 19.43 29.93
CA GLU A 558 3.26 20.40 28.90
C GLU A 558 2.78 21.71 29.52
N ALA A 559 2.02 21.66 30.62
CA ALA A 559 1.59 22.84 31.37
C ALA A 559 2.79 23.62 31.94
N GLU A 560 3.76 22.94 32.55
CA GLU A 560 4.98 23.55 33.08
C GLU A 560 5.78 24.23 31.97
N ALA A 561 5.92 23.57 30.82
CA ALA A 561 6.59 24.14 29.65
C ALA A 561 5.89 25.41 29.13
N MET A 562 4.56 25.42 29.12
CA MET A 562 3.78 26.61 28.72
C MET A 562 4.00 27.75 29.72
N TYR A 563 3.87 27.48 31.02
CA TYR A 563 4.02 28.52 32.02
C TYR A 563 5.44 29.10 32.08
N LYS A 564 6.49 28.28 31.95
CA LYS A 564 7.87 28.80 31.87
C LYS A 564 8.05 29.76 30.69
N ARG A 565 7.52 29.40 29.52
CA ARG A 565 7.61 30.25 28.32
C ARG A 565 6.77 31.51 28.43
N ALA A 566 5.58 31.43 29.05
CA ALA A 566 4.76 32.60 29.35
C ALA A 566 5.41 33.53 30.40
N LEU A 567 6.10 32.96 31.40
CA LEU A 567 6.82 33.71 32.42
C LEU A 567 7.94 34.55 31.80
N GLU A 568 8.76 33.94 30.94
CA GLU A 568 9.81 34.65 30.20
C GLU A 568 9.26 35.84 29.41
N GLY A 569 8.12 35.64 28.71
CA GLY A 569 7.45 36.70 27.95
C GLY A 569 6.91 37.82 28.84
N TYR A 570 6.24 37.50 29.95
CA TYR A 570 5.69 38.51 30.87
C TYR A 570 6.76 39.25 31.66
N GLU A 571 7.83 38.58 32.09
CA GLU A 571 8.97 39.25 32.73
C GLU A 571 9.62 40.27 31.79
N LYS A 572 9.79 39.90 30.50
CA LYS A 572 10.36 40.78 29.49
C LYS A 572 9.45 41.98 29.17
N ALA A 573 8.15 41.75 29.05
CA ALA A 573 7.18 42.78 28.63
C ALA A 573 6.71 43.69 29.77
N LEU A 574 6.48 43.15 30.97
CA LEU A 574 5.81 43.82 32.08
C LEU A 574 6.67 43.95 33.35
N GLY A 575 7.78 43.20 33.43
CA GLY A 575 8.64 43.13 34.61
C GLY A 575 8.22 42.04 35.61
N ARG A 576 9.12 41.75 36.56
CA ARG A 576 8.98 40.66 37.54
C ARG A 576 7.87 40.88 38.56
N ASP A 577 7.63 42.12 38.95
CA ASP A 577 6.69 42.48 40.02
C ASP A 577 5.26 42.73 39.50
N HIS A 578 5.05 42.61 38.18
CA HIS A 578 3.73 42.83 37.60
C HIS A 578 2.77 41.68 37.96
N THR A 579 1.50 42.01 38.24
CA THR A 579 0.47 41.05 38.68
C THR A 579 0.34 39.84 37.76
N SER A 580 0.37 40.03 36.44
CA SER A 580 0.31 38.92 35.46
C SER A 580 1.51 38.00 35.55
N THR A 581 2.72 38.53 35.75
CA THR A 581 3.96 37.76 35.92
C THR A 581 3.89 36.90 37.19
N LEU A 582 3.47 37.50 38.30
CA LEU A 582 3.28 36.80 39.58
C LEU A 582 2.20 35.71 39.50
N ASN A 583 1.15 35.91 38.70
CA ASN A 583 0.12 34.89 38.46
C ASN A 583 0.72 33.64 37.76
N ILE A 584 1.64 33.80 36.81
CA ILE A 584 2.32 32.65 36.19
C ILE A 584 3.18 31.89 37.21
N VAL A 585 3.92 32.61 38.06
CA VAL A 585 4.70 31.99 39.15
C VAL A 585 3.80 31.22 40.10
N HIS A 586 2.64 31.78 40.45
CA HIS A 586 1.64 31.09 41.25
C HIS A 586 1.15 29.80 40.56
N ASN A 587 0.81 29.86 39.26
CA ASN A 587 0.37 28.68 38.51
C ASN A 587 1.46 27.61 38.40
N LEU A 588 2.73 27.98 38.27
CA LEU A 588 3.87 27.04 38.32
C LEU A 588 3.99 26.36 39.68
N GLY A 589 3.70 27.06 40.78
CA GLY A 589 3.70 26.48 42.12
C GLY A 589 2.51 25.57 42.43
N LEU A 590 1.46 25.59 41.59
CA LEU A 590 0.29 24.71 41.69
C LEU A 590 0.42 23.41 40.88
N LEU A 591 1.39 23.32 39.98
CA LEU A 591 1.76 22.08 39.30
C LEU A 591 2.55 21.18 40.25
#